data_AF-A0A973I6M8-F1
#
_entry.id   AF-A0A973I6M8-F1
#
_cell.length_a   1.000
_cell.length_b   1.000
_cell.length_c   1.000
_cell.angle_alpha   90.00
_cell.angle_beta   90.00
_cell.angle_gamma   90.00
#
_symmetry.space_group_name_H-M   'P 1'
#
loop_
_entity.id
_entity.type
_entity.pdbx_description
1 polymer ?
#
loop_
_entity_poly.entity_id
_entity_poly.type
_entity_poly.pdbx_seq_one_letter_code
_entity_poly.pdbx_strand_id
1 'polypeptide(L)'
;MTAITKILTVLYLVSICQLTEAQELLPDKICPVIFPVANDISSQANVLGLLVISRAWFHNSGQLAGYIAKDDATGIGVEIHFFANHKGQVSGNNIAKCDRYRLLQVRASNIKRLWGEEAVQIDVPDNNDLPFYDNQLLEHGYGSHQTPIDNDDKPWDARPSRASTVAIYDTPFTGDSMGIDGRDIKVEFETCVVCQRDNAIDSLLSCINWGYQRDLLEPFGQQLTSWSEPDILEQQCRLRASELFISTLDNSHRIEYLSGLDWE
;
A
#
# COMPACT_ATOMS: atom_id res chain seq x y z
N MET A 1 -38.68 -41.16 18.93
CA MET A 1 -37.32 -40.76 18.50
C MET A 1 -36.82 -39.73 19.49
N THR A 2 -35.77 -40.11 20.18
CA THR A 2 -35.42 -39.75 21.56
C THR A 2 -34.50 -38.55 21.63
N ALA A 3 -34.47 -37.85 22.76
CA ALA A 3 -33.70 -36.62 23.01
C ALA A 3 -32.21 -36.67 22.58
N ILE A 4 -31.64 -37.88 22.47
CA ILE A 4 -30.29 -38.18 21.98
C ILE A 4 -30.08 -37.69 20.55
N THR A 5 -31.09 -37.79 19.68
CA THR A 5 -30.98 -37.35 18.27
C THR A 5 -30.88 -35.83 18.16
N LYS A 6 -31.51 -35.08 19.07
CA LYS A 6 -31.44 -33.59 19.11
C LYS A 6 -30.09 -33.08 19.61
N ILE A 7 -29.45 -33.79 20.55
CA ILE A 7 -28.12 -33.42 21.08
C ILE A 7 -27.03 -33.60 20.00
N LEU A 8 -27.12 -34.67 19.20
CA LEU A 8 -26.20 -34.92 18.09
C LEU A 8 -26.30 -33.87 16.98
N THR A 9 -27.50 -33.34 16.69
CA THR A 9 -27.66 -32.27 15.68
C THR A 9 -27.07 -30.93 16.14
N VAL A 10 -27.17 -30.62 17.45
CA VAL A 10 -26.59 -29.40 18.02
C VAL A 10 -25.06 -29.46 18.03
N LEU A 11 -24.46 -30.61 18.39
CA LEU A 11 -23.00 -30.79 18.33
C LEU A 11 -22.45 -30.69 16.89
N TYR A 12 -23.18 -31.20 15.89
CA TYR A 12 -22.75 -31.09 14.48
C TYR A 12 -22.78 -29.64 13.97
N LEU A 13 -23.77 -28.84 14.39
CA LEU A 13 -23.84 -27.42 14.04
C LEU A 13 -22.77 -26.56 14.73
N VAL A 14 -22.34 -26.92 15.95
CA VAL A 14 -21.25 -26.22 16.65
C VAL A 14 -19.89 -26.52 16.01
N SER A 15 -19.67 -27.73 15.47
CA SER A 15 -18.42 -28.08 14.77
C SER A 15 -18.25 -27.42 13.40
N ILE A 16 -19.31 -26.97 12.74
CA ILE A 16 -19.22 -26.26 11.45
C ILE A 16 -18.89 -24.76 11.65
N CYS A 17 -19.00 -24.24 12.88
CA CYS A 17 -18.78 -22.82 13.18
C CYS A 17 -17.31 -22.45 13.45
N GLN A 18 -16.35 -23.35 13.23
CA GLN A 18 -14.96 -23.19 13.71
C GLN A 18 -13.90 -22.94 12.63
N LEU A 19 -14.25 -22.57 11.39
CA LEU A 19 -13.23 -22.35 10.33
C LEU A 19 -13.44 -21.10 9.50
N THR A 20 -13.92 -20.02 10.10
CA THR A 20 -13.67 -18.68 9.55
C THR A 20 -12.66 -17.99 10.46
N GLU A 21 -11.40 -18.44 10.42
CA GLU A 21 -10.30 -17.56 10.80
C GLU A 21 -10.25 -16.47 9.73
N ALA A 22 -10.92 -15.36 9.99
CA ALA A 22 -10.64 -14.14 9.25
C ALA A 22 -9.17 -13.84 9.52
N GLN A 23 -8.29 -14.10 8.54
CA GLN A 23 -6.88 -13.76 8.66
C GLN A 23 -6.77 -12.28 8.96
N GLU A 24 -6.34 -11.98 10.19
CA GLU A 24 -6.28 -10.65 10.74
C GLU A 24 -5.26 -9.82 9.96
N LEU A 25 -5.58 -8.55 9.69
CA LEU A 25 -4.60 -7.60 9.21
C LEU A 25 -3.57 -7.42 10.32
N LEU A 26 -2.29 -7.69 10.04
CA LEU A 26 -1.21 -7.44 10.99
C LEU A 26 -0.69 -6.02 10.73
N PRO A 27 -1.04 -4.98 11.51
CA PRO A 27 -0.52 -3.63 11.31
C PRO A 27 0.95 -3.53 11.74
N ASP A 28 1.75 -2.78 10.99
CA ASP A 28 3.13 -2.46 11.35
C ASP A 28 3.27 -0.99 11.79
N LYS A 29 2.71 -0.08 10.99
CA LYS A 29 2.67 1.36 11.30
C LYS A 29 1.28 1.94 11.11
N ILE A 30 0.95 2.86 12.00
CA ILE A 30 -0.31 3.62 11.97
C ILE A 30 0.04 5.11 12.01
N CYS A 31 -0.38 5.84 10.99
CA CYS A 31 -0.11 7.25 10.81
C CYS A 31 -1.41 8.07 10.90
N PRO A 32 -1.46 9.15 11.70
CA PRO A 32 -2.62 10.04 11.69
C PRO A 32 -2.69 10.78 10.35
N VAL A 33 -3.88 10.79 9.75
CA VAL A 33 -4.17 11.59 8.57
C VAL A 33 -4.74 12.92 9.01
N ILE A 34 -4.04 14.01 8.72
CA ILE A 34 -4.46 15.34 9.13
C ILE A 34 -4.93 16.17 7.93
N PHE A 35 -5.93 17.00 8.15
CA PHE A 35 -6.27 18.08 7.22
C PHE A 35 -5.48 19.34 7.60
N PRO A 36 -4.62 19.89 6.73
CA PRO A 36 -3.97 21.15 7.01
C PRO A 36 -5.01 22.28 7.01
N VAL A 37 -5.18 22.96 8.15
CA VAL A 37 -5.98 24.18 8.23
C VAL A 37 -5.03 25.37 8.17
N ALA A 38 -5.34 26.34 7.30
CA ALA A 38 -4.56 27.56 7.17
C ALA A 38 -4.34 28.21 8.54
N ASN A 39 -3.06 28.36 8.93
CA ASN A 39 -2.57 28.99 10.16
C ASN A 39 -2.63 28.19 11.48
N ASP A 40 -2.96 26.90 11.48
CA ASP A 40 -2.87 26.07 12.69
C ASP A 40 -2.17 24.73 12.42
N ILE A 41 -0.90 24.66 12.83
CA ILE A 41 -0.05 23.45 12.76
C ILE A 41 -0.18 22.63 14.07
N SER A 42 -0.98 23.07 15.05
CA SER A 42 -1.18 22.28 16.28
C SER A 42 -1.94 20.98 15.96
N SER A 43 -1.22 19.88 16.11
CA SER A 43 -1.45 18.57 15.48
C SER A 43 -2.66 17.77 15.98
N GLN A 44 -3.58 18.37 16.76
CA GLN A 44 -4.73 17.66 17.32
C GLN A 44 -6.09 18.14 16.80
N ALA A 45 -6.20 19.31 16.18
CA ALA A 45 -7.51 19.87 15.85
C ALA A 45 -8.19 19.25 14.62
N ASN A 46 -7.46 18.55 13.73
CA ASN A 46 -7.97 18.17 12.40
C ASN A 46 -7.59 16.75 11.95
N VAL A 47 -7.51 15.78 12.86
CA VAL A 47 -7.30 14.38 12.49
C VAL A 47 -8.53 13.86 11.75
N LEU A 48 -8.36 13.53 10.48
CA LEU A 48 -9.39 12.96 9.61
C LEU A 48 -9.52 11.44 9.77
N GLY A 49 -8.44 10.77 10.17
CA GLY A 49 -8.42 9.31 10.17
C GLY A 49 -7.05 8.72 10.42
N LEU A 50 -6.92 7.43 10.09
CA LEU A 50 -5.69 6.65 10.23
C LEU A 50 -5.28 6.06 8.89
N LEU A 51 -4.02 6.22 8.52
CA LEU A 51 -3.37 5.49 7.43
C LEU A 51 -2.57 4.35 8.07
N VAL A 52 -2.97 3.12 7.77
CA VAL A 52 -2.41 1.90 8.36
C VAL A 52 -1.71 1.13 7.26
N ILE A 53 -0.45 0.79 7.48
CA ILE A 53 0.30 -0.14 6.62
C ILE A 53 0.48 -1.46 7.37
N SER A 54 0.32 -2.56 6.66
CA SER A 54 0.52 -3.88 7.23
C SER A 54 1.99 -4.16 7.50
N ARG A 55 2.25 -5.19 8.30
CA ARG A 55 3.49 -5.93 8.26
C ARG A 55 3.72 -6.38 6.82
N ALA A 56 4.91 -6.11 6.30
CA ALA A 56 5.27 -6.57 4.99
C ALA A 56 5.44 -8.10 4.97
N TRP A 57 5.13 -8.70 3.85
CA TRP A 57 5.48 -10.09 3.53
C TRP A 57 6.49 -10.10 2.39
N PHE A 58 7.17 -11.22 2.19
CA PHE A 58 8.18 -11.43 1.15
C PHE A 58 7.60 -12.33 0.07
N HIS A 59 8.06 -12.16 -1.17
CA HIS A 59 7.70 -13.02 -2.31
C HIS A 59 8.85 -13.12 -3.33
N ASN A 60 8.84 -14.16 -4.15
CA ASN A 60 9.86 -14.40 -5.19
C ASN A 60 9.33 -14.00 -6.59
N SER A 61 9.23 -12.70 -6.83
CA SER A 61 8.72 -12.13 -8.10
C SER A 61 7.24 -12.43 -8.34
N GLY A 62 6.41 -12.17 -7.32
CA GLY A 62 4.96 -12.36 -7.39
C GLY A 62 4.49 -13.76 -7.01
N GLN A 63 5.31 -14.56 -6.32
CA GLN A 63 4.96 -15.92 -5.91
C GLN A 63 5.49 -16.27 -4.51
N LEU A 64 5.05 -17.42 -3.97
CA LEU A 64 5.57 -18.07 -2.76
C LEU A 64 5.61 -17.18 -1.51
N ALA A 65 4.59 -16.35 -1.35
CA ALA A 65 4.57 -15.30 -0.35
C ALA A 65 4.54 -15.78 1.11
N GLY A 66 5.14 -14.99 2.01
CA GLY A 66 5.12 -15.28 3.45
C GLY A 66 5.75 -14.19 4.31
N TYR A 67 5.43 -14.18 5.62
CA TYR A 67 5.95 -13.19 6.58
C TYR A 67 7.39 -13.43 7.06
N ILE A 68 8.05 -14.45 6.50
CA ILE A 68 9.44 -14.81 6.74
C ILE A 68 10.08 -14.87 5.35
N ALA A 69 11.16 -14.14 5.17
CA ALA A 69 11.90 -14.14 3.92
C ALA A 69 12.51 -15.51 3.64
N LYS A 70 12.59 -15.87 2.36
CA LYS A 70 13.25 -17.06 1.84
C LYS A 70 14.43 -16.61 1.00
N ASP A 71 15.42 -17.48 0.84
CA ASP A 71 16.66 -17.24 0.09
C ASP A 71 16.45 -16.67 -1.33
N ASP A 72 15.30 -16.92 -1.96
CA ASP A 72 14.95 -16.47 -3.31
C ASP A 72 13.98 -15.29 -3.36
N ALA A 73 13.72 -14.63 -2.22
CA ALA A 73 12.86 -13.45 -2.17
C ALA A 73 13.48 -12.29 -2.98
N THR A 74 12.67 -11.65 -3.81
CA THR A 74 13.08 -10.52 -4.67
C THR A 74 12.26 -9.26 -4.45
N GLY A 75 11.21 -9.36 -3.64
CA GLY A 75 10.29 -8.27 -3.36
C GLY A 75 9.57 -8.43 -2.03
N ILE A 76 8.81 -7.40 -1.70
CA ILE A 76 7.94 -7.37 -0.53
C ILE A 76 6.53 -6.99 -0.98
N GLY A 77 5.53 -7.35 -0.18
CA GLY A 77 4.19 -6.84 -0.33
C GLY A 77 3.66 -6.20 0.94
N VAL A 78 2.74 -5.25 0.77
CA VAL A 78 2.06 -4.53 1.86
C VAL A 78 0.59 -4.31 1.52
N GLU A 79 -0.25 -4.25 2.57
CA GLU A 79 -1.57 -3.65 2.49
C GLU A 79 -1.50 -2.24 3.08
N ILE A 80 -2.03 -1.23 2.38
CA ILE A 80 -2.13 0.13 2.91
C ILE A 80 -3.60 0.54 2.93
N HIS A 81 -4.11 0.86 4.12
CA HIS A 81 -5.52 1.13 4.39
C HIS A 81 -5.69 2.51 4.99
N PHE A 82 -6.51 3.36 4.37
CA PHE A 82 -6.97 4.59 4.99
C PHE A 82 -8.36 4.43 5.63
N PHE A 83 -8.49 4.91 6.87
CA PHE A 83 -9.71 4.89 7.66
C PHE A 83 -10.12 6.32 8.06
N ALA A 84 -11.00 6.95 7.30
CA ALA A 84 -11.60 8.26 7.65
C ALA A 84 -12.52 8.18 8.89
N ASN A 85 -13.01 6.99 9.22
CA ASN A 85 -13.66 6.67 10.48
C ASN A 85 -13.67 5.16 10.69
N HIS A 86 -14.19 4.72 11.84
CA HIS A 86 -14.30 3.31 12.20
C HIS A 86 -15.14 2.45 11.24
N LYS A 87 -15.87 3.05 10.29
CA LYS A 87 -16.65 2.33 9.26
C LYS A 87 -16.06 2.43 7.86
N GLY A 88 -14.94 3.14 7.67
CA GLY A 88 -14.39 3.39 6.34
C GLY A 88 -15.32 4.22 5.44
N GLN A 89 -16.16 5.09 6.02
CA GLN A 89 -17.14 5.86 5.25
C GLN A 89 -16.65 7.29 5.04
N VAL A 90 -16.91 7.86 3.86
CA VAL A 90 -16.70 9.31 3.61
C VAL A 90 -17.75 10.14 4.36
N SER A 91 -18.96 9.59 4.55
CA SER A 91 -20.05 10.24 5.29
C SER A 91 -19.82 10.22 6.80
N GLY A 92 -19.94 11.37 7.46
CA GLY A 92 -19.71 11.54 8.91
C GLY A 92 -19.07 12.89 9.23
N ASN A 93 -18.06 12.91 10.11
CA ASN A 93 -17.20 14.06 10.41
C ASN A 93 -16.26 14.39 9.22
N ASN A 94 -16.81 14.59 8.02
CA ASN A 94 -16.08 14.99 6.82
C ASN A 94 -15.69 16.48 6.88
N ILE A 95 -14.88 16.84 7.88
CA ILE A 95 -14.46 18.22 8.14
C ILE A 95 -13.66 18.80 6.96
N ALA A 96 -12.97 17.95 6.19
CA ALA A 96 -12.24 18.34 4.99
C ALA A 96 -13.13 18.49 3.74
N LYS A 97 -14.43 18.16 3.83
CA LYS A 97 -15.38 18.22 2.70
C LYS A 97 -14.85 17.50 1.45
N CYS A 98 -14.29 16.31 1.65
CA CYS A 98 -13.84 15.46 0.54
C CYS A 98 -15.06 14.81 -0.11
N ASP A 99 -15.15 14.81 -1.43
CA ASP A 99 -16.14 14.00 -2.13
C ASP A 99 -15.70 12.52 -2.12
N ARG A 100 -14.39 12.30 -2.17
CA ARG A 100 -13.75 10.98 -2.09
C ARG A 100 -12.34 11.06 -1.53
N TYR A 101 -11.90 9.98 -0.90
CA TYR A 101 -10.51 9.80 -0.49
C TYR A 101 -9.83 8.86 -1.45
N ARG A 102 -8.64 9.24 -1.91
CA ARG A 102 -7.84 8.47 -2.86
C ARG A 102 -6.46 8.20 -2.28
N LEU A 103 -5.74 7.22 -2.84
CA LEU A 103 -4.34 6.99 -2.54
C LEU A 103 -3.48 7.29 -3.77
N LEU A 104 -2.44 8.10 -3.58
CA LEU A 104 -1.45 8.41 -4.60
C LEU A 104 -0.09 7.91 -4.11
N GLN A 105 0.65 7.25 -4.99
CA GLN A 105 1.96 6.69 -4.66
C GLN A 105 3.04 7.20 -5.63
N VAL A 106 4.20 7.54 -5.08
CA VAL A 106 5.42 7.84 -5.84
C VAL A 106 6.46 6.80 -5.48
N ARG A 107 7.10 6.22 -6.50
CA ARG A 107 8.20 5.26 -6.39
C ARG A 107 9.52 5.96 -6.73
N ALA A 108 10.54 5.76 -5.91
CA ALA A 108 11.92 6.09 -6.18
C ALA A 108 12.77 4.82 -6.17
N SER A 109 13.59 4.59 -7.20
CA SER A 109 14.45 3.41 -7.28
C SER A 109 15.78 3.70 -7.97
N ASN A 110 16.80 2.90 -7.64
CA ASN A 110 18.14 2.99 -8.22
C ASN A 110 18.45 1.86 -9.21
N ILE A 111 17.44 1.09 -9.63
CA ILE A 111 17.57 -0.09 -10.49
C ILE A 111 17.90 0.29 -11.93
N LYS A 112 18.36 -0.69 -12.72
CA LYS A 112 18.42 -0.58 -14.18
C LYS A 112 17.00 -0.26 -14.67
N ARG A 113 16.86 0.91 -15.29
CA ARG A 113 15.58 1.37 -15.80
C ARG A 113 15.07 0.43 -16.88
N LEU A 114 13.84 -0.03 -16.72
CA LEU A 114 13.09 -0.64 -17.81
C LEU A 114 12.68 0.45 -18.81
N TRP A 115 12.40 0.08 -20.06
CA TRP A 115 12.07 1.07 -21.09
C TRP A 115 10.81 1.85 -20.69
N GLY A 116 10.95 3.16 -20.54
CA GLY A 116 9.85 4.08 -20.23
C GLY A 116 9.74 4.39 -18.74
N GLU A 117 10.48 3.70 -17.88
CA GLU A 117 10.52 3.99 -16.46
C GLU A 117 11.54 5.06 -16.10
N GLU A 118 11.13 5.98 -15.23
CA GLU A 118 12.02 6.93 -14.58
C GLU A 118 12.46 6.42 -13.21
N ALA A 119 13.61 6.96 -12.76
CA ALA A 119 14.14 6.64 -11.43
C ALA A 119 13.18 7.07 -10.31
N VAL A 120 12.42 8.15 -10.54
CA VAL A 120 11.35 8.62 -9.66
C VAL A 120 10.12 8.89 -10.51
N GLN A 121 8.98 8.31 -10.16
CA GLN A 121 7.74 8.45 -10.92
C GLN A 121 6.51 8.17 -10.07
N ILE A 122 5.35 8.65 -10.54
CA ILE A 122 4.05 8.21 -10.03
C ILE A 122 3.92 6.71 -10.30
N ASP A 123 3.56 5.97 -9.26
CA ASP A 123 3.54 4.52 -9.29
C ASP A 123 2.18 4.00 -9.76
N VAL A 124 1.87 4.29 -11.03
CA VAL A 124 0.69 3.78 -11.73
C VAL A 124 1.05 3.47 -13.19
N PRO A 125 0.32 2.57 -13.87
CA PRO A 125 0.51 2.32 -15.30
C PRO A 125 0.35 3.58 -16.16
N ASP A 126 1.15 3.69 -17.22
CA ASP A 126 1.16 4.85 -18.16
C ASP A 126 -0.19 5.14 -18.82
N ASN A 127 -1.04 4.14 -18.94
CA ASN A 127 -2.35 4.25 -19.56
C ASN A 127 -3.45 4.68 -18.57
N ASN A 128 -3.10 5.00 -17.32
CA ASN A 128 -4.04 5.56 -16.37
C ASN A 128 -4.25 7.06 -16.61
N ASP A 129 -5.51 7.45 -16.82
CA ASP A 129 -5.90 8.86 -16.96
C ASP A 129 -5.70 9.67 -15.67
N LEU A 130 -5.65 9.00 -14.51
CA LEU A 130 -5.56 9.64 -13.19
C LEU A 130 -4.38 9.07 -12.38
N PRO A 131 -3.73 9.88 -11.52
CA PRO A 131 -2.48 9.50 -10.86
C PRO A 131 -2.69 8.61 -9.63
N PHE A 132 -3.91 8.12 -9.40
CA PHE A 132 -4.24 7.41 -8.17
C PHE A 132 -4.01 5.92 -8.31
N TYR A 133 -3.42 5.33 -7.26
CA TYR A 133 -3.14 3.91 -7.18
C TYR A 133 -4.43 3.08 -7.07
N ASP A 134 -5.47 3.62 -6.44
CA ASP A 134 -6.78 2.98 -6.26
C ASP A 134 -7.68 3.01 -7.52
N ASN A 135 -7.06 2.89 -8.70
CA ASN A 135 -7.72 2.86 -10.01
C ASN A 135 -7.87 1.41 -10.52
N GLN A 136 -8.75 1.19 -11.51
CA GLN A 136 -9.22 -0.14 -11.92
C GLN A 136 -8.12 -1.15 -12.34
N LEU A 137 -6.96 -0.69 -12.79
CA LEU A 137 -5.87 -1.57 -13.23
C LEU A 137 -5.04 -2.16 -12.07
N LEU A 138 -5.13 -1.57 -10.88
CA LEU A 138 -4.32 -1.93 -9.72
C LEU A 138 -5.19 -2.57 -8.64
N GLU A 139 -4.56 -3.31 -7.74
CA GLU A 139 -5.25 -3.99 -6.65
C GLU A 139 -5.64 -3.01 -5.54
N HIS A 140 -6.95 -2.83 -5.34
CA HIS A 140 -7.48 -1.88 -4.36
C HIS A 140 -8.85 -2.31 -3.82
N GLY A 141 -9.34 -1.61 -2.80
CA GLY A 141 -10.62 -1.86 -2.17
C GLY A 141 -11.24 -0.64 -1.52
N TYR A 142 -12.57 -0.63 -1.38
CA TYR A 142 -13.34 0.44 -0.76
C TYR A 142 -14.41 -0.14 0.18
N GLY A 143 -14.68 0.55 1.29
CA GLY A 143 -15.67 0.10 2.27
C GLY A 143 -15.38 -1.32 2.76
N SER A 144 -16.42 -2.10 2.99
CA SER A 144 -16.31 -3.55 3.17
C SER A 144 -16.04 -4.22 1.83
N HIS A 145 -14.87 -4.86 1.71
CA HIS A 145 -14.44 -5.53 0.49
C HIS A 145 -13.74 -6.86 0.80
N GLN A 146 -13.50 -7.64 -0.25
CA GLN A 146 -12.58 -8.78 -0.21
C GLN A 146 -11.22 -8.30 -0.71
N THR A 147 -10.14 -8.82 -0.14
CA THR A 147 -8.79 -8.69 -0.70
C THR A 147 -8.74 -9.13 -2.17
N PRO A 148 -7.65 -8.82 -2.90
CA PRO A 148 -7.52 -9.13 -4.32
C PRO A 148 -7.75 -10.61 -4.64
N ILE A 149 -8.14 -10.89 -5.89
CA ILE A 149 -8.39 -12.26 -6.34
C ILE A 149 -7.08 -13.02 -6.47
N ASP A 150 -6.03 -12.34 -6.93
CA ASP A 150 -4.69 -12.89 -6.97
C ASP A 150 -4.17 -13.08 -5.54
N ASN A 151 -3.66 -14.28 -5.29
CA ASN A 151 -3.07 -14.67 -4.01
C ASN A 151 -1.74 -15.39 -4.16
N ASP A 152 -1.17 -15.46 -5.38
CA ASP A 152 0.12 -16.11 -5.61
C ASP A 152 1.24 -15.39 -4.84
N ASP A 153 1.14 -14.07 -4.80
CA ASP A 153 2.07 -13.14 -4.15
C ASP A 153 1.60 -12.66 -2.78
N LYS A 154 0.55 -13.27 -2.20
CA LYS A 154 -0.01 -12.87 -0.91
C LYS A 154 0.12 -13.98 0.15
N PRO A 155 0.30 -13.64 1.44
CA PRO A 155 0.51 -14.63 2.50
C PRO A 155 -0.80 -15.32 2.95
N TRP A 156 -1.91 -15.10 2.23
CA TRP A 156 -3.22 -15.62 2.55
C TRP A 156 -3.73 -16.63 1.51
N ASP A 157 -4.22 -17.77 1.97
CA ASP A 157 -4.74 -18.85 1.11
C ASP A 157 -6.19 -18.63 0.65
N ALA A 158 -6.85 -17.61 1.19
CA ALA A 158 -8.22 -17.21 0.86
C ALA A 158 -8.27 -15.71 0.61
N ARG A 159 -9.42 -15.19 0.19
CA ARG A 159 -9.65 -13.75 0.12
C ARG A 159 -10.25 -13.29 1.45
N PRO A 160 -9.47 -12.86 2.46
CA PRO A 160 -10.06 -12.34 3.69
C PRO A 160 -10.81 -11.04 3.41
N SER A 161 -11.85 -10.80 4.19
CA SER A 161 -12.59 -9.54 4.13
C SER A 161 -11.83 -8.44 4.88
N ARG A 162 -11.85 -7.24 4.30
CA ARG A 162 -11.30 -6.01 4.87
C ARG A 162 -12.39 -4.94 4.92
N ALA A 163 -12.20 -3.97 5.79
CA ALA A 163 -12.99 -2.75 5.81
C ALA A 163 -12.02 -1.57 5.85
N SER A 164 -12.17 -0.61 4.96
CA SER A 164 -11.40 0.64 4.94
C SER A 164 -12.16 1.69 4.14
N THR A 165 -11.72 2.95 4.20
CA THR A 165 -12.26 3.99 3.30
C THR A 165 -11.74 3.76 1.89
N VAL A 166 -10.44 3.53 1.79
CA VAL A 166 -9.73 3.08 0.60
C VAL A 166 -8.57 2.20 1.06
N ALA A 167 -8.30 1.14 0.33
CA ALA A 167 -7.14 0.28 0.51
C ALA A 167 -6.43 0.06 -0.83
N ILE A 168 -5.11 -0.09 -0.78
CA ILE A 168 -4.31 -0.59 -1.89
C ILE A 168 -3.49 -1.80 -1.42
N TYR A 169 -3.20 -2.67 -2.38
CA TYR A 169 -2.39 -3.86 -2.21
C TYR A 169 -1.24 -3.76 -3.19
N ASP A 170 -0.03 -3.69 -2.67
CA ASP A 170 1.15 -3.48 -3.49
C ASP A 170 2.18 -4.57 -3.21
N THR A 171 2.79 -5.08 -4.27
CA THR A 171 3.71 -6.23 -4.26
C THR A 171 4.92 -5.97 -5.17
N PRO A 172 5.68 -4.89 -4.93
CA PRO A 172 6.83 -4.56 -5.75
C PRO A 172 7.94 -5.61 -5.61
N PHE A 173 8.60 -5.91 -6.72
CA PHE A 173 9.80 -6.73 -6.74
C PHE A 173 10.86 -6.18 -7.67
N THR A 174 12.11 -6.58 -7.41
CA THR A 174 13.24 -6.30 -8.28
C THR A 174 14.12 -7.53 -8.35
N GLY A 175 14.15 -8.19 -9.51
CA GLY A 175 15.05 -9.32 -9.75
C GLY A 175 16.49 -8.87 -9.96
N ASP A 176 17.44 -9.80 -9.80
CA ASP A 176 18.89 -9.52 -9.91
C ASP A 176 19.30 -8.94 -11.27
N SER A 177 18.58 -9.30 -12.34
CA SER A 177 18.81 -8.74 -13.68
C SER A 177 18.62 -7.22 -13.75
N MET A 178 17.83 -6.66 -12.84
CA MET A 178 17.55 -5.23 -12.73
C MET A 178 18.57 -4.50 -11.83
N GLY A 179 19.43 -5.22 -11.09
CA GLY A 179 20.46 -4.61 -10.26
C GLY A 179 21.57 -3.95 -11.08
N ILE A 180 22.21 -2.90 -10.54
CA ILE A 180 23.39 -2.26 -11.12
C ILE A 180 24.62 -2.76 -10.38
N ASP A 181 25.59 -3.34 -11.10
CA ASP A 181 26.82 -3.86 -10.49
C ASP A 181 27.53 -2.81 -9.62
N GLY A 182 27.97 -3.23 -8.43
CA GLY A 182 28.63 -2.34 -7.47
C GLY A 182 27.67 -1.46 -6.66
N ARG A 183 26.35 -1.72 -6.70
CA ARG A 183 25.34 -0.98 -5.95
C ARG A 183 24.30 -1.92 -5.34
N ASP A 184 23.83 -1.57 -4.15
CA ASP A 184 22.63 -2.16 -3.57
C ASP A 184 21.41 -1.81 -4.42
N ILE A 185 20.40 -2.67 -4.42
CA ILE A 185 19.09 -2.35 -4.98
C ILE A 185 18.29 -1.65 -3.89
N LYS A 186 17.74 -0.47 -4.19
CA LYS A 186 16.87 0.27 -3.28
C LYS A 186 15.60 0.70 -4.00
N VAL A 187 14.47 0.39 -3.41
CA VAL A 187 13.14 0.79 -3.89
C VAL A 187 12.36 1.39 -2.73
N GLU A 188 11.99 2.65 -2.87
CA GLU A 188 11.31 3.46 -1.87
C GLU A 188 9.99 3.97 -2.43
N PHE A 189 8.99 4.02 -1.56
CA PHE A 189 7.66 4.49 -1.87
C PHE A 189 7.26 5.56 -0.88
N GLU A 190 6.51 6.53 -1.36
CA GLU A 190 5.74 7.44 -0.54
C GLU A 190 4.28 7.36 -1.00
N THR A 191 3.40 6.99 -0.07
CA THR A 191 1.96 6.84 -0.33
C THR A 191 1.20 7.89 0.46
N CYS A 192 0.51 8.79 -0.23
CA CYS A 192 -0.24 9.89 0.36
C CYS A 192 -1.75 9.67 0.22
N VAL A 193 -2.50 10.10 1.24
CA VAL A 193 -3.95 10.22 1.14
C VAL A 193 -4.30 11.54 0.45
N VAL A 194 -5.21 11.48 -0.52
CA VAL A 194 -5.73 12.64 -1.23
C VAL A 194 -7.19 12.85 -0.85
N CYS A 195 -7.54 14.07 -0.46
CA CYS A 195 -8.91 14.54 -0.37
C CYS A 195 -9.33 15.08 -1.73
N GLN A 196 -10.06 14.27 -2.51
CA GLN A 196 -10.50 14.66 -3.84
C GLN A 196 -11.87 15.34 -3.79
N ARG A 197 -12.03 16.40 -4.59
CA ARG A 197 -13.24 17.21 -4.69
C ARG A 197 -13.63 17.44 -6.15
N ASP A 198 -14.92 17.38 -6.45
CA ASP A 198 -15.42 17.50 -7.82
C ASP A 198 -15.50 18.97 -8.29
N ASN A 199 -15.67 19.91 -7.36
CA ASN A 199 -15.85 21.34 -7.65
C ASN A 199 -14.90 22.25 -6.86
N ALA A 200 -13.79 21.70 -6.40
CA ALA A 200 -12.77 22.41 -5.66
C ALA A 200 -11.41 21.76 -5.90
N ILE A 201 -10.36 22.45 -5.50
CA ILE A 201 -9.01 21.91 -5.60
C ILE A 201 -8.86 20.75 -4.61
N ASP A 202 -8.21 19.69 -5.05
CA ASP A 202 -7.85 18.56 -4.21
C ASP A 202 -6.78 18.95 -3.19
N SER A 203 -6.66 18.18 -2.12
CA SER A 203 -5.62 18.40 -1.11
C SER A 203 -4.86 17.11 -0.83
N LEU A 204 -3.53 17.19 -0.81
CA LEU A 204 -2.69 16.18 -0.18
C LEU A 204 -2.83 16.27 1.33
N LEU A 205 -2.96 15.11 1.96
CA LEU A 205 -3.06 14.97 3.41
C LEU A 205 -1.74 14.39 3.94
N SER A 206 -1.81 13.51 4.95
CA SER A 206 -0.65 12.77 5.42
C SER A 206 -0.23 11.67 4.44
N CYS A 207 1.04 11.27 4.57
CA CYS A 207 1.67 10.22 3.79
C CYS A 207 2.40 9.22 4.69
N ILE A 208 2.84 8.12 4.08
CA ILE A 208 3.75 7.15 4.70
C ILE A 208 4.87 6.80 3.72
N ASN A 209 6.10 6.79 4.22
CA ASN A 209 7.24 6.23 3.51
C ASN A 209 7.42 4.76 3.89
N TRP A 210 7.73 3.94 2.90
CA TRP A 210 8.03 2.51 3.06
C TRP A 210 8.89 2.04 1.88
N GLY A 211 9.42 0.82 1.95
CA GLY A 211 10.22 0.27 0.87
C GLY A 211 11.13 -0.85 1.33
N TYR A 212 12.08 -1.22 0.48
CA TYR A 212 13.06 -2.25 0.79
C TYR A 212 14.40 -1.97 0.12
N GLN A 213 15.44 -2.60 0.65
CA GLN A 213 16.77 -2.66 0.08
C GLN A 213 17.20 -4.11 -0.09
N ARG A 214 17.99 -4.41 -1.12
CA ARG A 214 18.70 -5.69 -1.26
C ARG A 214 20.18 -5.37 -1.39
N ASP A 215 20.99 -5.88 -0.49
CA ASP A 215 22.42 -5.60 -0.43
C ASP A 215 23.16 -6.38 -1.51
N LEU A 216 24.14 -5.74 -2.14
CA LEU A 216 25.03 -6.40 -3.06
C LEU A 216 25.85 -7.48 -2.32
N LEU A 217 25.73 -8.73 -2.74
CA LEU A 217 26.54 -9.81 -2.20
C LEU A 217 27.90 -9.84 -2.91
N GLU A 218 28.98 -9.83 -2.13
CA GLU A 218 30.32 -9.95 -2.71
C GLU A 218 30.47 -11.27 -3.47
N PRO A 219 31.06 -11.27 -4.68
CA PRO A 219 31.20 -12.49 -5.48
C PRO A 219 32.14 -13.49 -4.80
N PHE A 220 31.59 -14.52 -4.16
CA PHE A 220 32.35 -15.66 -3.67
C PHE A 220 32.63 -16.66 -4.80
N GLY A 221 33.78 -16.49 -5.47
CA GLY A 221 34.36 -17.50 -6.36
C GLY A 221 33.63 -17.74 -7.69
N GLN A 222 32.48 -17.11 -7.95
CA GLN A 222 31.80 -17.07 -9.24
C GLN A 222 31.51 -15.62 -9.66
N GLN A 223 31.66 -15.33 -10.96
CA GLN A 223 31.56 -13.98 -11.56
C GLN A 223 30.13 -13.40 -11.64
N LEU A 224 29.14 -14.03 -11.01
CA LEU A 224 27.75 -13.56 -11.08
C LEU A 224 27.45 -12.66 -9.89
N THR A 225 27.11 -11.41 -10.19
CA THR A 225 26.57 -10.46 -9.22
C THR A 225 25.20 -10.95 -8.72
N SER A 226 25.00 -10.98 -7.40
CA SER A 226 23.72 -11.34 -6.76
C SER A 226 23.40 -10.37 -5.62
N TRP A 227 22.15 -10.32 -5.20
CA TRP A 227 21.69 -9.46 -4.11
C TRP A 227 21.01 -10.27 -3.01
N SER A 228 21.08 -9.77 -1.78
CA SER A 228 20.42 -10.38 -0.63
C SER A 228 18.91 -10.47 -0.81
N GLU A 229 18.27 -11.18 0.11
CA GLU A 229 16.84 -11.01 0.36
C GLU A 229 16.51 -9.55 0.69
N PRO A 230 15.27 -9.08 0.45
CA PRO A 230 14.85 -7.75 0.83
C PRO A 230 14.98 -7.51 2.34
N ASP A 231 15.63 -6.42 2.72
CA ASP A 231 15.55 -5.82 4.05
C ASP A 231 14.53 -4.67 4.00
N ILE A 232 13.57 -4.69 4.92
CA ILE A 232 12.47 -3.72 4.94
C ILE A 232 12.98 -2.40 5.52
N LEU A 233 12.80 -1.31 4.77
CA LEU A 233 13.16 0.03 5.25
C LEU A 233 12.18 0.50 6.33
N GLU A 234 12.67 1.26 7.30
CA GLU A 234 11.83 1.79 8.39
C GLU A 234 10.67 2.63 7.85
N GLN A 235 9.45 2.27 8.24
CA GLN A 235 8.24 2.98 7.85
C GLN A 235 8.08 4.29 8.62
N GLN A 236 7.91 5.40 7.91
CA GLN A 236 7.86 6.74 8.49
C GLN A 236 6.56 7.46 8.15
N CYS A 237 5.86 7.93 9.18
CA CYS A 237 4.70 8.79 9.00
C CYS A 237 5.13 10.20 8.61
N ARG A 238 4.46 10.76 7.61
CA ARG A 238 4.66 12.14 7.17
C ARG A 238 3.34 12.89 7.30
N LEU A 239 3.37 14.05 7.93
CA LEU A 239 2.19 14.92 8.04
C LEU A 239 1.88 15.66 6.73
N ARG A 240 2.85 15.71 5.81
CA ARG A 240 2.78 16.34 4.48
C ARG A 240 3.65 15.55 3.53
N ALA A 241 3.31 15.59 2.24
CA ALA A 241 4.14 15.03 1.19
C ALA A 241 5.56 15.61 1.19
N SER A 242 6.54 14.80 0.81
CA SER A 242 7.93 15.25 0.64
C SER A 242 8.10 16.16 -0.58
N GLU A 243 9.19 16.93 -0.60
CA GLU A 243 9.56 17.73 -1.78
C GLU A 243 9.77 16.85 -3.02
N LEU A 244 10.28 15.62 -2.84
CA LEU A 244 10.44 14.65 -3.92
C LEU A 244 9.07 14.25 -4.49
N PHE A 245 8.09 14.02 -3.62
CA PHE A 245 6.73 13.68 -4.02
C PHE A 245 6.07 14.81 -4.80
N ILE A 246 6.10 16.04 -4.27
CA ILE A 246 5.52 17.22 -4.93
C ILE A 246 6.18 17.47 -6.29
N SER A 247 7.52 17.49 -6.33
CA SER A 247 8.24 17.72 -7.58
C SER A 247 8.00 16.61 -8.61
N THR A 248 7.78 15.37 -8.19
CA THR A 248 7.41 14.27 -9.11
C THR A 248 6.04 14.52 -9.73
N LEU A 249 5.08 15.03 -8.96
CA LEU A 249 3.75 15.36 -9.44
C LEU A 249 3.76 16.54 -10.41
N ASP A 250 4.45 17.61 -10.07
CA ASP A 250 4.54 18.82 -10.91
C ASP A 250 5.21 18.58 -12.25
N ASN A 251 6.18 17.66 -12.30
CA ASN A 251 6.92 17.33 -13.51
C ASN A 251 6.35 16.12 -14.26
N SER A 252 5.24 15.53 -13.79
CA SER A 252 4.62 14.40 -14.46
C SER A 252 3.83 14.89 -15.69
N HIS A 253 4.48 14.84 -16.85
CA HIS A 253 3.80 15.07 -18.13
C HIS A 253 2.95 13.87 -18.59
N ARG A 254 2.93 12.78 -17.82
CA ARG A 254 2.30 11.50 -18.20
C ARG A 254 0.81 11.45 -17.89
N ILE A 255 0.33 12.26 -16.94
CA ILE A 255 -1.04 12.15 -16.41
C ILE A 255 -1.68 13.54 -16.37
N GLU A 256 -2.70 13.77 -17.21
CA GLU A 256 -3.46 15.02 -17.21
C GLU A 256 -4.53 15.00 -16.10
N TYR A 257 -4.28 15.71 -15.01
CA TYR A 257 -5.25 15.84 -13.93
C TYR A 257 -6.11 17.10 -14.06
N LEU A 258 -7.38 16.91 -14.44
CA LEU A 258 -8.30 17.98 -14.86
C LEU A 258 -8.73 18.97 -13.76
N SER A 259 -8.72 18.57 -12.48
CA SER A 259 -9.32 19.38 -11.40
C SER A 259 -8.38 20.43 -10.78
N GLY A 260 -7.12 20.48 -11.21
CA GLY A 260 -6.08 21.25 -10.51
C GLY A 260 -5.72 20.62 -9.17
N LEU A 261 -4.45 20.68 -8.79
CA LEU A 261 -3.94 20.13 -7.54
C LEU A 261 -3.27 21.29 -6.79
N ASP A 262 -3.68 21.51 -5.54
CA ASP A 262 -2.99 22.42 -4.62
C ASP A 262 -2.16 21.54 -3.70
N TRP A 263 -0.86 21.57 -3.95
CA TRP A 263 0.13 20.73 -3.29
C TRP A 263 0.77 21.39 -2.07
N GLU A 264 0.46 22.67 -1.81
CA GLU A 264 1.08 23.51 -0.77
C GLU A 264 0.35 23.51 0.59
#